data_AF-A0AAX4K2Q3-F1
#
_entry.id   AF-A0AAX4K2Q3-F1
#
_cell.length_a   1.000
_cell.length_b   1.000
_cell.length_c   1.000
_cell.angle_alpha   90.00
_cell.angle_beta   90.00
_cell.angle_gamma   90.00
#
_symmetry.space_group_name_H-M   'P 1'
#
loop_
_entity.id
_entity.type
_entity.pdbx_description
1 polymer ?
#
loop_
_entity_poly.entity_id
_entity_poly.type
_entity_poly.pdbx_seq_one_letter_code
_entity_poly.pdbx_strand_id
1 'polypeptide(L)'
;MATLLTLPPQLLEKIQDLLGHDVDLPKNLREELSRTTSQKSHAINNEDDISVEEPSLWGPQQADKTQDESQDESEDIAKQQVVLVEQPKPLTIPHEIIEDLSRWAGSDKGKKRLGKAGLDPNNYSSIALLAGTEIYIPPNELERLRLAENPDKPNPYIPSYLSSSTSNRTIGLGKEYRKLSKTVSTIFNILFSIFGSSIAVYLACKSSAGYSTELSLLLSILTGLIVGLADGILVYLFNKKVVESRKERHKFGLKFLRGSGKLDENEATDQIDEQEEGKEKLSNEDDVDGQITDLPENENTQASGIKKHIRLRRRGLNDRT
;
A
#
# COMPACT_ATOMS: atom_id res chain seq x y z
N MET A 1 3.77 12.92 21.67
CA MET A 1 4.68 11.77 21.60
C MET A 1 5.97 12.28 21.02
N ALA A 2 7.08 12.16 21.74
CA ALA A 2 8.38 12.57 21.22
C ALA A 2 8.82 11.57 20.15
N THR A 3 9.14 12.06 18.95
CA THR A 3 9.74 11.23 17.89
C THR A 3 11.21 11.03 18.21
N LEU A 4 11.62 9.76 18.33
CA LEU A 4 12.99 9.37 18.59
C LEU A 4 13.67 9.03 17.27
N LEU A 5 14.88 9.55 17.06
CA LEU A 5 15.67 9.33 15.87
C LEU A 5 16.92 8.52 16.22
N THR A 6 17.22 7.50 15.42
CA THR A 6 18.52 6.82 15.46
C THR A 6 19.55 7.66 14.73
N LEU A 7 20.70 7.86 15.38
CA LEU A 7 21.75 8.73 14.84
C LEU A 7 22.79 7.91 14.06
N PRO A 8 23.13 8.29 12.81
CA PRO A 8 24.26 7.70 12.11
C PRO A 8 25.58 8.09 12.80
N PRO A 9 26.63 7.25 12.72
CA PRO A 9 27.88 7.46 13.44
C PRO A 9 28.57 8.79 13.08
N GLN A 10 28.50 9.19 11.81
CA GLN A 10 29.09 10.44 11.29
C GLN A 10 28.46 11.69 11.93
N LEU A 11 27.16 11.66 12.19
CA LEU A 11 26.46 12.79 12.80
C LEU A 11 26.82 12.89 14.27
N LEU A 12 26.98 11.74 14.93
CA LEU A 12 27.43 11.67 16.31
C LEU A 12 28.83 12.28 16.48
N GLU A 13 29.76 11.97 15.58
CA GLU A 13 31.10 12.58 15.56
C GLU A 13 31.00 14.11 15.43
N LYS A 14 30.14 14.61 14.54
CA LYS A 14 29.91 16.06 14.39
C LYS A 14 29.33 16.73 15.64
N ILE A 15 28.44 16.04 16.36
CA ILE A 15 27.90 16.53 17.63
C ILE A 15 28.98 16.51 18.71
N GLN A 16 29.79 15.46 18.78
CA GLN A 16 30.91 15.37 19.72
C GLN A 16 31.95 16.46 19.44
N ASP A 17 32.26 16.71 18.17
CA ASP A 17 33.13 17.80 17.75
C ASP A 17 32.57 19.16 18.17
N LEU A 18 31.26 19.39 17.97
CA LEU A 18 30.59 20.61 18.44
C LEU A 18 30.67 20.76 19.97
N LEU A 19 30.49 19.67 20.73
CA LEU A 19 30.56 19.68 22.19
C LEU A 19 31.99 19.85 22.74
N GLY A 20 33.00 19.44 21.96
CA GLY A 20 34.42 19.62 22.28
C GLY A 20 34.90 21.05 22.12
N HIS A 21 34.28 21.83 21.22
CA HIS A 21 34.56 23.24 21.05
C HIS A 21 33.85 24.08 22.12
N ASP A 22 34.50 25.15 22.62
CA ASP A 22 33.90 26.09 23.60
C ASP A 22 32.91 27.05 22.93
N VAL A 23 31.83 26.48 22.38
CA VAL A 23 30.76 27.23 21.74
C VAL A 23 29.65 27.49 22.75
N ASP A 24 29.18 28.73 22.78
CA ASP A 24 28.14 29.23 23.67
C ASP A 24 26.75 28.70 23.24
N LEU A 25 26.52 27.40 23.47
CA LEU A 25 25.23 26.72 23.25
C LEU A 25 24.26 27.04 24.38
N PRO A 26 22.94 27.13 24.09
CA PRO A 26 21.91 27.14 25.12
C PRO A 26 22.10 25.95 26.07
N LYS A 27 22.07 26.21 27.38
CA LYS A 27 22.37 25.21 28.43
C LYS A 27 21.55 23.93 28.25
N ASN A 28 20.25 24.06 27.98
CA ASN A 28 19.35 22.94 27.76
C ASN A 28 19.80 22.04 26.58
N LEU A 29 20.25 22.64 25.47
CA LEU A 29 20.74 21.87 24.32
C LEU A 29 22.06 21.19 24.62
N ARG A 30 22.98 21.88 25.31
CA ARG A 30 24.27 21.30 25.68
C ARG A 30 24.08 20.10 26.63
N GLU A 31 23.19 20.23 27.61
CA GLU A 31 22.88 19.17 28.56
C GLU A 31 22.26 17.96 27.85
N GLU A 32 21.22 18.14 27.02
CA GLU A 32 20.57 17.04 26.30
C GLU A 32 21.49 16.37 25.26
N LEU A 33 22.29 17.16 24.53
CA LEU A 33 23.28 16.61 23.59
C LEU A 33 24.36 15.83 24.35
N SER A 34 24.88 16.37 25.46
CA SER A 34 25.88 15.65 26.28
C SER A 34 25.32 14.37 26.88
N ARG A 35 24.05 14.38 27.31
CA ARG A 35 23.33 13.22 27.87
C ARG A 35 23.19 12.12 26.82
N THR A 36 22.77 12.48 25.61
CA THR A 36 22.64 11.53 24.50
C THR A 36 24.00 11.00 24.05
N THR A 37 25.03 11.82 23.90
CA THR A 37 26.37 11.33 23.52
C THR A 37 27.04 10.48 24.59
N SER A 38 26.78 10.74 25.88
CA SER A 38 27.36 9.95 26.99
C SER A 38 26.72 8.56 27.12
N GLN A 39 25.49 8.38 26.64
CA GLN A 39 24.85 7.06 26.62
C GLN A 39 25.60 6.08 25.71
N LYS A 40 26.29 6.57 24.66
CA LYS A 40 27.09 5.74 23.74
C LYS A 40 28.31 5.07 24.40
N SER A 41 29.03 5.77 25.28
CA SER A 41 30.22 5.19 25.91
C SER A 41 29.89 3.99 26.80
N HIS A 42 28.66 3.91 27.31
CA HIS A 42 28.20 2.73 28.06
C HIS A 42 27.74 1.58 27.15
N ALA A 43 27.21 1.86 25.95
CA ALA A 43 26.78 0.82 25.03
C ALA A 43 27.96 0.10 24.37
N ILE A 44 28.98 0.83 23.93
CA ILE A 44 30.15 0.26 23.24
C ILE A 44 30.95 -0.65 24.17
N ASN A 45 31.15 -0.24 25.42
CA ASN A 45 31.94 -1.03 26.38
C ASN A 45 31.27 -2.37 26.76
N ASN A 46 29.97 -2.54 26.50
CA ASN A 46 29.25 -3.79 26.76
C ASN A 46 29.22 -4.74 25.56
N GLU A 47 29.54 -4.28 24.34
CA GLU A 47 29.55 -5.13 23.15
C GLU A 47 30.84 -5.96 23.06
N ASP A 48 31.96 -5.49 23.61
CA ASP A 48 33.26 -6.19 23.54
C ASP A 48 33.33 -7.45 24.44
N ASP A 49 32.42 -7.62 25.40
CA ASP A 49 32.39 -8.81 26.30
C ASP A 49 31.40 -9.90 25.84
N ILE A 50 30.67 -9.68 24.74
CA ILE A 50 29.75 -10.68 24.18
C ILE A 50 30.46 -11.40 23.03
N SER A 51 31.30 -12.37 23.37
CA SER A 51 31.80 -13.35 22.41
C SER A 51 30.62 -14.15 21.83
N VAL A 52 30.16 -13.73 20.65
CA VAL A 52 29.07 -14.39 19.90
C VAL A 52 29.52 -15.80 19.51
N GLU A 53 29.03 -16.80 20.24
CA GLU A 53 28.94 -18.16 19.70
C GLU A 53 27.97 -18.10 18.52
N GLU A 54 28.48 -18.25 17.29
CA GLU A 54 27.67 -18.34 16.08
C GLU A 54 26.60 -19.43 16.25
N PRO A 55 25.30 -19.09 16.24
CA PRO A 55 24.27 -20.11 16.16
C PRO A 55 24.30 -20.68 14.75
N SER A 56 24.82 -21.90 14.62
CA SER A 56 24.84 -22.69 13.39
C SER A 56 23.43 -22.77 12.78
N LEU A 57 23.21 -22.00 11.73
CA LEU A 57 21.96 -21.90 10.99
C LEU A 57 22.08 -22.76 9.71
N TRP A 58 21.03 -23.54 9.41
CA TRP A 58 20.78 -24.34 8.19
C TRP A 58 21.31 -25.78 8.17
N GLY A 59 20.62 -26.66 8.91
CA GLY A 59 20.46 -28.07 8.51
C GLY A 59 19.22 -28.20 7.59
N PRO A 60 19.29 -28.95 6.47
CA PRO A 60 18.14 -29.15 5.59
C PRO A 60 17.14 -30.12 6.25
N GLN A 61 15.97 -29.62 6.65
CA GLN A 61 14.86 -30.48 7.06
C GLN A 61 14.24 -31.11 5.81
N GLN A 62 14.45 -32.41 5.71
CA GLN A 62 13.80 -33.29 4.75
C GLN A 62 12.29 -33.27 4.98
N ALA A 63 11.56 -33.02 3.90
CA ALA A 63 10.17 -33.41 3.77
C ALA A 63 10.09 -34.94 3.72
N ASP A 64 9.32 -35.58 4.60
CA ASP A 64 8.33 -36.58 4.18
C ASP A 64 7.40 -37.04 5.32
N LYS A 65 6.21 -37.50 4.89
CA LYS A 65 5.22 -38.37 5.55
C LYS A 65 4.20 -37.80 6.54
N THR A 66 3.06 -37.43 5.95
CA THR A 66 1.73 -38.04 6.16
C THR A 66 1.65 -39.21 7.17
N GLN A 67 0.84 -39.06 8.21
CA GLN A 67 -0.14 -40.09 8.60
C GLN A 67 -1.27 -39.54 9.48
N ASP A 68 -2.46 -40.06 9.18
CA ASP A 68 -3.79 -39.87 9.77
C ASP A 68 -3.92 -40.26 11.26
N GLU A 69 -4.99 -39.71 11.88
CA GLU A 69 -5.72 -40.16 13.09
C GLU A 69 -4.92 -40.18 14.42
N SER A 70 -5.39 -39.75 15.59
CA SER A 70 -6.73 -39.55 16.15
C SER A 70 -6.65 -38.74 17.46
N GLN A 71 -7.80 -38.15 17.83
CA GLN A 71 -8.37 -37.90 19.17
C GLN A 71 -7.53 -37.39 20.36
N ASP A 72 -8.10 -36.35 20.97
CA ASP A 72 -8.18 -36.05 22.42
C ASP A 72 -6.99 -36.46 23.29
N GLU A 73 -6.22 -35.47 23.75
CA GLU A 73 -6.04 -35.20 25.18
C GLU A 73 -5.08 -34.03 25.44
N SER A 74 -5.41 -33.28 26.49
CA SER A 74 -4.55 -32.37 27.28
C SER A 74 -4.11 -31.04 26.65
N GLU A 75 -4.88 -30.01 27.00
CA GLU A 75 -4.51 -28.60 27.07
C GLU A 75 -3.33 -28.36 28.03
N ASP A 76 -2.13 -28.78 27.66
CA ASP A 76 -0.90 -28.20 28.23
C ASP A 76 -0.29 -27.30 27.17
N ILE A 77 -0.88 -26.11 27.04
CA ILE A 77 -0.25 -24.96 26.38
C ILE A 77 0.94 -24.59 27.26
N ALA A 78 2.03 -25.33 27.07
CA ALA A 78 3.35 -25.00 27.53
C ALA A 78 3.61 -23.58 27.04
N LYS A 79 3.50 -22.64 27.99
CA LYS A 79 3.91 -21.24 27.83
C LYS A 79 5.36 -21.29 27.43
N GLN A 80 5.59 -21.31 26.13
CA GLN A 80 6.88 -21.11 25.51
C GLN A 80 7.23 -19.67 25.90
N GLN A 81 7.84 -19.53 27.08
CA GLN A 81 8.52 -18.33 27.51
C GLN A 81 9.64 -18.15 26.51
N VAL A 82 9.30 -17.48 25.41
CA VAL A 82 10.27 -16.84 24.55
C VAL A 82 11.02 -15.92 25.49
N VAL A 83 12.21 -16.36 25.90
CA VAL A 83 13.18 -15.52 26.57
C VAL A 83 13.43 -14.39 25.58
N LEU A 84 12.75 -13.27 25.82
CA LEU A 84 12.80 -12.09 24.98
C LEU A 84 14.19 -11.53 25.22
N VAL A 85 15.14 -11.94 24.37
CA VAL A 85 16.50 -11.41 24.38
C VAL A 85 16.35 -9.91 24.18
N GLU A 86 16.56 -9.16 25.25
CA GLU A 86 16.43 -7.70 25.25
C GLU A 86 17.51 -7.15 24.33
N GLN A 87 17.12 -6.81 23.09
CA GLN A 87 18.06 -6.24 22.13
C GLN A 87 18.58 -4.91 22.67
N PRO A 88 19.88 -4.61 22.54
CA PRO A 88 20.43 -3.36 23.00
C PRO A 88 19.71 -2.21 22.31
N LYS A 89 19.13 -1.31 23.11
CA LYS A 89 18.39 -0.16 22.60
C LYS A 89 19.37 0.73 21.82
N PRO A 90 19.11 1.03 20.53
CA PRO A 90 20.00 1.87 19.74
C PRO A 90 20.04 3.29 20.30
N LEU A 91 21.14 3.99 20.02
CA LEU A 91 21.28 5.37 20.44
C LEU A 91 20.22 6.24 19.76
N THR A 92 19.40 6.86 20.58
CA THR A 92 18.26 7.65 20.12
C THR A 92 18.31 9.05 20.68
N ILE A 93 17.98 10.03 19.83
CA ILE A 93 17.86 11.44 20.21
C ILE A 93 16.44 11.92 19.89
N PRO A 94 15.81 12.76 20.74
CA PRO A 94 14.54 13.38 20.40
C PRO A 94 14.68 14.35 19.22
N HIS A 95 13.74 14.30 18.28
CA HIS A 95 13.70 15.19 17.12
C HIS A 95 13.72 16.68 17.51
N GLU A 96 13.04 17.05 18.59
CA GLU A 96 12.95 18.43 19.09
C GLU A 96 14.34 19.03 19.37
N ILE A 97 15.28 18.22 19.88
CA ILE A 97 16.65 18.67 20.18
C ILE A 97 17.45 18.93 18.90
N ILE A 98 17.26 18.09 17.87
CA ILE A 98 17.88 18.31 16.55
C ILE A 98 17.30 19.57 15.90
N GLU A 99 15.98 19.76 16.00
CA GLU A 99 15.33 20.93 15.45
C GLU A 99 15.82 22.22 16.12
N ASP A 100 15.90 22.24 17.45
CA ASP A 100 16.41 23.39 18.20
C ASP A 100 17.90 23.66 17.92
N LEU A 101 18.72 22.62 17.79
CA LEU A 101 20.12 22.76 17.36
C LEU A 101 20.19 23.40 15.97
N SER A 102 19.35 22.95 15.03
CA SER A 102 19.31 23.50 13.68
C SER A 102 18.84 24.96 13.65
N ARG A 103 17.84 25.32 14.47
CA ARG A 103 17.35 26.69 14.62
C ARG A 103 18.42 27.60 15.23
N TRP A 104 19.12 27.11 16.26
CA TRP A 104 20.22 27.85 16.86
C TRP A 104 21.37 28.05 15.88
N ALA A 105 21.80 27.00 15.16
CA ALA A 105 22.85 27.07 14.15
C ALA A 105 22.49 28.01 12.98
N GLY A 106 21.21 28.07 12.62
CA GLY A 106 20.68 28.98 11.60
C GLY A 106 20.62 30.45 12.04
N SER A 107 20.58 30.73 13.35
CA SER A 107 20.50 32.08 13.90
C SER A 107 21.81 32.87 13.68
N ASP A 108 21.71 34.21 13.58
CA ASP A 108 22.89 35.06 13.38
C ASP A 108 23.92 34.94 14.52
N LYS A 109 23.44 34.67 15.74
CA LYS A 109 24.30 34.42 16.90
C LYS A 109 25.03 33.09 16.75
N GLY A 110 24.31 32.02 16.42
CA GLY A 110 24.88 30.69 16.18
C GLY A 110 25.92 30.71 15.06
N LYS A 111 25.59 31.29 13.90
CA LYS A 111 26.51 31.42 12.76
C LYS A 111 27.82 32.13 13.13
N LYS A 112 27.75 33.25 13.85
CA LYS A 112 28.94 33.99 14.30
C LYS A 112 29.78 33.19 15.29
N ARG A 113 29.14 32.42 16.18
CA ARG A 113 29.83 31.59 17.18
C ARG A 113 30.50 30.37 16.54
N LEU A 114 29.79 29.66 15.66
CA LEU A 114 30.32 28.54 14.89
C LEU A 114 31.48 28.98 13.99
N GLY A 115 31.33 30.12 13.29
CA GLY A 115 32.40 30.67 12.46
C GLY A 115 33.66 31.06 13.25
N LYS A 116 33.51 31.55 14.50
CA LYS A 116 34.65 31.81 15.39
C LYS A 116 35.37 30.53 15.82
N ALA A 117 34.64 29.42 15.94
CA ALA A 117 35.20 28.11 16.25
C ALA A 117 35.75 27.38 15.01
N GLY A 118 35.64 27.96 13.80
CA GLY A 118 36.05 27.31 12.56
C GLY A 118 35.09 26.23 12.05
N LEU A 119 33.89 26.14 12.64
CA LEU A 119 32.86 25.17 12.26
C LEU A 119 31.91 25.78 11.23
N ASP A 120 31.56 25.02 10.18
CA ASP A 120 30.60 25.45 9.16
C ASP A 120 29.15 25.33 9.68
N PRO A 121 28.37 26.43 9.75
CA PRO A 121 26.96 26.39 10.15
C PRO A 121 26.08 25.48 9.28
N ASN A 122 26.42 25.27 8.00
CA ASN A 122 25.60 24.48 7.08
C ASN A 122 25.57 22.98 7.46
N ASN A 123 26.64 22.49 8.11
CA ASN A 123 26.73 21.12 8.61
C ASN A 123 25.75 20.84 9.76
N TYR A 124 25.21 21.89 10.39
CA TYR A 124 24.23 21.81 11.47
C TYR A 124 22.84 22.29 11.02
N SER A 125 22.62 22.40 9.70
CA SER A 125 21.28 22.66 9.16
C SER A 125 20.35 21.47 9.40
N SER A 126 19.04 21.71 9.45
CA SER A 126 18.04 20.64 9.67
C SER A 126 18.18 19.51 8.66
N ILE A 127 18.48 19.83 7.39
CA ILE A 127 18.69 18.84 6.34
C ILE A 127 19.95 18.00 6.64
N ALA A 128 21.06 18.63 7.01
CA ALA A 128 22.31 17.93 7.32
C ALA A 128 22.21 17.06 8.58
N LEU A 129 21.44 17.51 9.59
CA LEU A 129 21.22 16.76 10.83
C LEU A 129 20.15 15.67 10.72
N LEU A 130 19.30 15.69 9.69
CA LEU A 130 18.33 14.61 9.43
C LEU A 130 18.80 13.66 8.32
N ALA A 131 19.90 13.99 7.63
CA ALA A 131 20.47 13.13 6.61
C ALA A 131 20.99 11.82 7.23
N GLY A 132 20.36 10.70 6.87
CA GLY A 132 20.73 9.38 7.35
C GLY A 132 20.25 9.03 8.75
N THR A 133 19.40 9.86 9.37
CA THR A 133 18.70 9.47 10.61
C THR A 133 17.48 8.62 10.29
N GLU A 134 17.21 7.58 11.06
CA GLU A 134 15.99 6.77 10.93
C GLU A 134 15.07 7.01 12.12
N ILE A 135 13.77 6.78 11.95
CA ILE A 135 12.81 6.88 13.05
C ILE A 135 12.93 5.61 13.88
N TYR A 136 13.28 5.77 15.16
CA TYR A 136 13.29 4.65 16.08
C TYR A 136 11.86 4.28 16.47
N ILE A 137 11.47 3.04 16.15
CA ILE A 137 10.19 2.46 16.53
C ILE A 137 10.47 1.39 17.59
N PRO A 138 9.94 1.51 18.82
CA PRO A 138 10.07 0.48 19.84
C PRO A 138 9.57 -0.88 19.32
N PRO A 139 10.21 -2.02 19.69
CA PRO A 139 9.85 -3.33 19.17
C PRO A 139 8.39 -3.69 19.42
N ASN A 140 7.84 -3.33 20.59
CA ASN A 140 6.44 -3.55 20.94
C ASN A 140 5.47 -2.79 20.00
N GLU A 141 5.86 -1.60 19.55
CA GLU A 141 5.07 -0.81 18.60
C GLU A 141 5.25 -1.32 17.17
N LEU A 142 6.46 -1.77 16.83
CA LEU A 142 6.77 -2.37 15.54
C LEU A 142 5.93 -3.65 15.33
N GLU A 143 5.80 -4.51 16.33
CA GLU A 143 4.92 -5.67 16.27
C GLU A 143 3.45 -5.28 16.08
N ARG A 144 2.98 -4.26 16.81
CA ARG A 144 1.61 -3.73 16.61
C ARG A 144 1.42 -3.18 15.20
N LEU A 145 2.41 -2.49 14.65
CA LEU A 145 2.39 -1.98 13.29
C LEU A 145 2.41 -3.10 12.27
N ARG A 146 3.20 -4.16 12.48
CA ARG A 146 3.20 -5.37 11.65
C ARG A 146 1.88 -6.13 11.70
N LEU A 147 1.25 -6.22 12.88
CA LEU A 147 -0.07 -6.83 13.03
C LEU A 147 -1.18 -5.98 12.40
N ALA A 148 -1.04 -4.65 12.46
CA ALA A 148 -1.95 -3.71 11.82
C ALA A 148 -1.74 -3.61 10.30
N GLU A 149 -0.56 -3.97 9.82
CA GLU A 149 -0.21 -4.10 8.40
C GLU A 149 -0.97 -5.29 7.81
N ASN A 150 -2.21 -5.02 7.42
CA ASN A 150 -3.02 -5.97 6.68
C ASN A 150 -2.33 -6.19 5.31
N PRO A 151 -1.89 -7.42 4.97
CA PRO A 151 -1.20 -7.67 3.70
C PRO A 151 -2.06 -7.36 2.47
N ASP A 152 -3.38 -7.22 2.67
CA ASP A 152 -4.35 -6.95 1.63
C ASP A 152 -4.78 -5.48 1.54
N LYS A 153 -4.36 -4.62 2.47
CA LYS A 153 -4.66 -3.18 2.43
C LYS A 153 -3.36 -2.39 2.21
N PRO A 154 -3.28 -1.54 1.17
CA PRO A 154 -2.12 -0.68 0.99
C PRO A 154 -2.01 0.27 2.19
N ASN A 155 -0.80 0.40 2.75
CA ASN A 155 -0.54 1.30 3.86
C ASN A 155 -0.81 2.75 3.40
N PRO A 156 -1.75 3.49 4.04
CA PRO A 156 -2.12 4.83 3.59
C PRO A 156 -1.01 5.87 3.79
N TYR A 157 0.01 5.57 4.58
CA TYR A 157 1.10 6.49 4.91
C TYR A 157 2.32 6.31 4.01
N ILE A 158 2.36 5.24 3.23
CA ILE A 158 3.44 5.00 2.29
C ILE A 158 2.90 5.31 0.90
N PRO A 159 3.53 6.23 0.14
CA PRO A 159 3.16 6.46 -1.25
C PRO A 159 3.10 5.12 -1.99
N SER A 160 2.10 4.94 -2.86
CA SER A 160 1.83 3.66 -3.52
C SER A 160 3.03 3.07 -4.27
N TYR A 161 3.97 3.93 -4.70
CA TYR A 161 5.21 3.55 -5.37
C TYR A 161 6.33 3.05 -4.43
N LEU A 162 6.28 3.38 -3.12
CA LEU A 162 7.24 2.90 -2.10
C LEU A 162 6.71 1.72 -1.29
N SER A 163 5.42 1.42 -1.36
CA SER A 163 4.86 0.25 -0.70
C SER A 163 5.36 -1.02 -1.40
N SER A 164 6.30 -1.71 -0.75
CA SER A 164 6.83 -3.01 -1.19
C SER A 164 5.74 -4.09 -1.30
N SER A 165 4.55 -3.86 -0.73
CA SER A 165 3.33 -4.66 -0.94
C SER A 165 2.90 -4.72 -2.41
N THR A 166 3.11 -3.64 -3.18
CA THR A 166 2.79 -3.60 -4.61
C THR A 166 3.90 -4.21 -5.48
N SER A 167 5.14 -4.23 -4.99
CA SER A 167 6.34 -4.57 -5.77
C SER A 167 6.83 -6.01 -5.56
N ASN A 168 6.77 -6.57 -4.34
CA ASN A 168 7.36 -7.88 -4.03
C ASN A 168 6.34 -9.02 -3.89
N ARG A 169 5.03 -8.75 -3.96
CA ARG A 169 4.04 -9.80 -4.25
C ARG A 169 3.91 -9.91 -5.77
N THR A 170 4.94 -10.50 -6.38
CA THR A 170 4.91 -11.20 -7.68
C THR A 170 3.90 -10.67 -8.71
N ILE A 171 4.41 -10.01 -9.75
CA ILE A 171 3.90 -9.98 -11.14
C ILE A 171 2.49 -10.59 -11.28
N GLY A 172 1.49 -9.77 -11.64
CA GLY A 172 0.04 -10.01 -11.65
C GLY A 172 -0.56 -11.25 -12.33
N LEU A 173 0.24 -12.27 -12.66
CA LEU A 173 -0.16 -13.57 -13.20
C LEU A 173 -1.23 -14.26 -12.35
N GLY A 174 -1.17 -14.25 -11.02
CA GLY A 174 -2.12 -15.01 -10.20
C GLY A 174 -3.57 -14.51 -10.26
N LYS A 175 -3.78 -13.18 -10.30
CA LYS A 175 -5.12 -12.59 -10.38
C LYS A 175 -5.68 -12.69 -11.80
N GLU A 176 -4.84 -12.52 -12.81
CA GLU A 176 -5.21 -12.71 -14.21
C GLU A 176 -5.50 -14.17 -14.51
N TYR A 177 -4.66 -15.09 -14.04
CA TYR A 177 -4.86 -16.54 -14.16
C TYR A 177 -6.15 -16.99 -13.49
N ARG A 178 -6.50 -16.48 -12.29
CA ARG A 178 -7.79 -16.78 -11.65
C ARG A 178 -8.99 -16.23 -12.41
N LYS A 179 -8.86 -15.09 -13.09
CA LYS A 179 -9.92 -14.57 -13.95
C LYS A 179 -10.04 -15.41 -15.21
N LEU A 180 -8.90 -15.72 -15.84
CA LEU A 180 -8.81 -16.50 -17.06
C LEU A 180 -9.30 -17.93 -16.82
N SER A 181 -8.94 -18.57 -15.71
CA SER A 181 -9.42 -19.91 -15.37
C SER A 181 -10.93 -19.96 -15.15
N LYS A 182 -11.52 -18.92 -14.54
CA LYS A 182 -12.98 -18.79 -14.42
C LYS A 182 -13.65 -18.65 -15.78
N THR A 183 -13.10 -17.80 -16.65
CA THR A 183 -13.59 -17.61 -18.01
C THR A 183 -13.48 -18.91 -18.82
N VAL A 184 -12.33 -19.57 -18.78
CA VAL A 184 -12.08 -20.85 -19.45
C VAL A 184 -13.04 -21.94 -18.94
N SER A 185 -13.25 -22.04 -17.62
CA SER A 185 -14.22 -22.97 -17.04
C SER A 185 -15.65 -22.68 -17.50
N THR A 186 -16.03 -21.41 -17.62
CA THR A 186 -17.34 -21.02 -18.15
C THR A 186 -17.50 -21.42 -19.62
N ILE A 187 -16.47 -21.20 -20.43
CA ILE A 187 -16.46 -21.60 -21.85
C ILE A 187 -16.60 -23.11 -21.99
N PHE A 188 -15.86 -23.90 -21.19
CA PHE A 188 -15.97 -25.35 -21.21
C PHE A 188 -17.35 -25.85 -20.79
N ASN A 189 -17.98 -25.23 -19.78
CA ASN A 189 -19.35 -25.60 -19.40
C ASN A 189 -20.36 -25.36 -20.53
N ILE A 190 -20.24 -24.22 -21.24
CA ILE A 190 -21.11 -23.90 -22.38
C ILE A 190 -20.89 -24.93 -23.50
N LEU A 191 -19.64 -25.22 -23.85
CA LEU A 191 -19.32 -26.23 -24.88
C LEU A 191 -19.87 -27.61 -24.52
N PHE A 192 -19.68 -28.04 -23.26
CA PHE A 192 -20.15 -29.34 -22.81
C PHE A 192 -21.69 -29.43 -22.80
N SER A 193 -22.39 -28.33 -22.50
CA SER A 193 -23.86 -28.24 -22.58
C SER A 193 -24.36 -28.42 -24.01
N ILE A 194 -23.76 -27.70 -24.98
CA ILE A 194 -24.16 -27.77 -26.40
C ILE A 194 -23.86 -29.15 -26.99
N PHE A 195 -22.65 -29.68 -26.79
CA PHE A 195 -22.28 -31.00 -27.31
C PHE A 195 -23.03 -32.12 -26.59
N GLY A 196 -23.16 -32.03 -25.27
CA GLY A 196 -23.86 -33.03 -24.46
C GLY A 196 -25.33 -33.17 -24.87
N SER A 197 -26.04 -32.05 -25.03
CA SER A 197 -27.43 -32.05 -25.50
C SER A 197 -27.57 -32.57 -26.93
N SER A 198 -26.69 -32.15 -27.84
CA SER A 198 -26.71 -32.60 -29.25
C SER A 198 -26.47 -34.11 -29.39
N ILE A 199 -25.48 -34.65 -28.66
CA ILE A 199 -25.16 -36.09 -28.64
C ILE A 199 -26.31 -36.87 -28.00
N ALA A 200 -26.89 -36.37 -26.90
CA ALA A 200 -28.02 -37.02 -26.24
C ALA A 200 -29.24 -37.13 -27.17
N VAL A 201 -29.59 -36.05 -27.89
CA VAL A 201 -30.69 -36.07 -28.87
C VAL A 201 -30.40 -37.02 -30.02
N TYR A 202 -29.18 -36.97 -30.58
CA TYR A 202 -28.81 -37.89 -31.66
C TYR A 202 -28.95 -39.35 -31.24
N LEU A 203 -28.43 -39.70 -30.05
CA LEU A 203 -28.53 -41.05 -29.51
C LEU A 203 -29.98 -41.45 -29.24
N ALA A 204 -30.78 -40.55 -28.65
CA ALA A 204 -32.19 -40.81 -28.37
C ALA A 204 -33.01 -41.04 -29.66
N CYS A 205 -32.78 -40.23 -30.70
CA CYS A 205 -33.44 -40.40 -32.00
C CYS A 205 -33.04 -41.72 -32.66
N LYS A 206 -31.75 -42.11 -32.57
CA LYS A 206 -31.22 -43.33 -33.17
C LYS A 206 -31.65 -44.60 -32.43
N SER A 207 -31.65 -44.59 -31.10
CA SER A 207 -31.92 -45.79 -30.30
C SER A 207 -33.40 -46.00 -30.00
N SER A 208 -34.16 -44.94 -29.74
CA SER A 208 -35.47 -45.07 -29.10
C SER A 208 -36.66 -44.86 -30.03
N ALA A 209 -36.48 -44.11 -31.12
CA ALA A 209 -37.59 -43.68 -31.97
C ALA A 209 -37.51 -44.19 -33.43
N GLY A 210 -36.41 -44.81 -33.83
CA GLY A 210 -36.24 -45.36 -35.18
C GLY A 210 -36.23 -44.30 -36.29
N TYR A 211 -35.90 -43.04 -35.97
CA TYR A 211 -35.79 -41.98 -36.97
C TYR A 211 -34.64 -42.28 -37.94
N SER A 212 -34.77 -41.82 -39.19
CA SER A 212 -33.69 -41.90 -40.17
C SER A 212 -32.44 -41.14 -39.68
N THR A 213 -31.28 -41.58 -40.13
CA THR A 213 -29.99 -40.96 -39.78
C THR A 213 -29.95 -39.48 -40.17
N GLU A 214 -30.63 -39.10 -41.24
CA GLU A 214 -30.75 -37.71 -41.70
C GLU A 214 -31.56 -36.85 -40.73
N LEU A 215 -32.72 -37.37 -40.28
CA LEU A 215 -33.63 -36.61 -39.41
C LEU A 215 -33.06 -36.48 -37.99
N SER A 216 -32.41 -37.52 -37.47
CA SER A 216 -31.68 -37.47 -36.21
C SER A 216 -30.51 -36.48 -36.22
N LEU A 217 -29.80 -36.36 -37.34
CA LEU A 217 -28.74 -35.35 -37.51
C LEU A 217 -29.34 -33.93 -37.55
N LEU A 218 -30.44 -33.74 -38.28
CA LEU A 218 -31.09 -32.44 -38.38
C LEU A 218 -31.62 -31.96 -37.01
N LEU A 219 -32.23 -32.86 -36.23
CA LEU A 219 -32.72 -32.57 -34.88
C LEU A 219 -31.59 -32.28 -33.88
N SER A 220 -30.45 -32.95 -33.97
CA SER A 220 -29.32 -32.67 -33.08
C SER A 220 -28.72 -31.29 -33.36
N ILE A 221 -28.56 -30.91 -34.63
CA ILE A 221 -28.10 -29.58 -35.04
C ILE A 221 -29.08 -28.50 -34.56
N LEU A 222 -30.38 -28.72 -34.74
CA LEU A 222 -31.41 -27.79 -34.28
C LEU A 222 -31.38 -27.61 -32.76
N THR A 223 -31.21 -28.70 -32.01
CA THR A 223 -31.13 -28.65 -30.55
C THR A 223 -29.89 -27.89 -30.08
N GLY A 224 -28.73 -28.16 -30.68
CA GLY A 224 -27.49 -27.43 -30.39
C GLY A 224 -27.62 -25.93 -30.65
N LEU A 225 -28.34 -25.54 -31.72
CA LEU A 225 -28.61 -24.13 -32.04
C LEU A 225 -29.49 -23.46 -30.98
N ILE A 226 -30.55 -24.12 -30.53
CA ILE A 226 -31.46 -23.58 -29.49
C ILE A 226 -30.70 -23.41 -28.16
N VAL A 227 -29.91 -24.41 -27.76
CA VAL A 227 -29.10 -24.34 -26.53
C VAL A 227 -28.04 -23.24 -26.63
N GLY A 228 -27.36 -23.14 -27.78
CA GLY A 228 -26.39 -22.07 -28.03
C GLY A 228 -26.98 -20.66 -27.96
N LEU A 229 -28.20 -20.45 -28.47
CA LEU A 229 -28.91 -19.18 -28.34
C LEU A 229 -29.26 -18.87 -26.87
N ALA A 230 -29.74 -19.87 -26.12
CA ALA A 230 -30.09 -19.70 -24.71
C ALA A 230 -28.86 -19.30 -23.87
N ASP A 231 -27.73 -20.00 -24.03
CA ASP A 231 -26.48 -19.69 -23.35
C ASP A 231 -25.92 -18.32 -23.81
N GLY A 232 -26.05 -17.97 -25.09
CA GLY A 232 -25.65 -16.66 -25.61
C GLY A 232 -26.38 -15.48 -24.95
N ILE A 233 -27.69 -15.61 -24.76
CA ILE A 233 -28.50 -14.60 -24.03
C ILE A 233 -28.05 -14.50 -22.57
N LEU A 234 -27.75 -15.64 -21.94
CA LEU A 234 -27.29 -15.68 -20.55
C LEU A 234 -25.94 -14.95 -20.37
N VAL A 235 -24.98 -15.20 -21.27
CA VAL A 235 -23.68 -14.52 -21.28
C VAL A 235 -23.83 -13.02 -21.52
N TYR A 236 -24.73 -12.62 -22.42
CA TYR A 236 -25.04 -11.21 -22.67
C TYR A 236 -25.55 -10.50 -21.41
N LEU A 237 -26.54 -11.09 -20.72
CA LEU A 237 -27.07 -10.54 -19.46
C LEU A 237 -26.01 -10.46 -18.37
N PHE A 238 -25.14 -11.47 -18.27
CA PHE A 238 -24.05 -11.48 -17.30
C PHE A 238 -23.03 -10.36 -17.58
N ASN A 239 -22.61 -10.19 -18.83
CA ASN A 239 -21.68 -9.12 -19.22
C ASN A 239 -22.27 -7.73 -18.92
N LYS A 240 -23.55 -7.51 -19.21
CA LYS A 240 -24.25 -6.26 -18.87
C LYS A 240 -24.17 -5.99 -17.36
N LYS A 241 -24.49 -6.99 -16.53
CA LYS A 241 -24.45 -6.88 -15.07
C LYS A 241 -23.04 -6.62 -14.53
N VAL A 242 -22.01 -7.21 -15.12
CA VAL A 242 -20.61 -6.99 -14.69
C VAL A 242 -20.14 -5.57 -15.01
N VAL A 243 -20.47 -5.04 -16.18
CA VAL A 243 -20.14 -3.65 -16.56
C VAL A 243 -20.85 -2.67 -15.64
N GLU A 244 -22.14 -2.90 -15.37
CA GLU A 244 -22.94 -2.09 -14.46
C GLU A 244 -22.38 -2.13 -13.03
N SER A 245 -22.05 -3.31 -12.50
CA SER A 245 -21.42 -3.47 -11.18
C SER A 245 -20.07 -2.75 -11.07
N ARG A 246 -19.30 -2.64 -12.16
CA ARG A 246 -18.04 -1.87 -12.17
C ARG A 246 -18.32 -0.37 -12.13
N LYS A 247 -19.29 0.11 -12.92
CA LYS A 247 -19.72 1.52 -12.90
C LYS A 247 -20.21 1.92 -11.51
N GLU A 248 -21.01 1.07 -10.85
CA GLU A 248 -21.49 1.31 -9.49
C GLU A 248 -20.36 1.37 -8.46
N ARG A 249 -19.42 0.42 -8.49
CA ARG A 249 -18.25 0.44 -7.59
C ARG A 249 -17.36 1.65 -7.81
N HIS A 250 -17.22 2.11 -9.05
CA HIS A 250 -16.48 3.33 -9.36
C HIS A 250 -17.19 4.57 -8.81
N LYS A 251 -18.50 4.70 -9.05
CA LYS A 251 -19.33 5.77 -8.48
C LYS A 251 -19.30 5.75 -6.95
N PHE A 252 -19.39 4.58 -6.34
CA PHE A 252 -19.30 4.41 -4.89
C PHE A 252 -17.89 4.78 -4.39
N GLY A 253 -16.83 4.27 -5.00
CA GLY A 253 -15.44 4.61 -4.67
C GLY A 253 -15.19 6.12 -4.71
N LEU A 254 -15.68 6.81 -5.75
CA LEU A 254 -15.63 8.27 -5.86
C LEU A 254 -16.39 8.97 -4.72
N LYS A 255 -17.58 8.47 -4.33
CA LYS A 255 -18.34 9.00 -3.18
C LYS A 255 -17.57 8.86 -1.87
N PHE A 256 -16.83 7.77 -1.66
CA PHE A 256 -16.00 7.57 -0.46
C PHE A 256 -14.70 8.39 -0.49
N LEU A 257 -14.08 8.52 -1.66
CA LEU A 257 -12.87 9.35 -1.86
C LEU A 257 -13.15 10.84 -1.72
N ARG A 258 -14.37 11.31 -2.00
CA ARG A 258 -14.77 12.71 -1.83
C ARG A 258 -14.74 13.18 -0.36
N GLY A 259 -14.53 12.27 0.59
CA GLY A 259 -14.26 12.57 1.98
C GLY A 259 -15.51 13.07 2.73
N SER A 260 -15.59 12.72 4.01
CA SER A 260 -16.62 13.13 4.98
C SER A 260 -16.70 14.66 5.23
N GLY A 261 -16.03 15.47 4.40
CA GLY A 261 -16.02 16.93 4.48
C GLY A 261 -17.19 17.61 3.76
N LYS A 262 -18.28 16.89 3.48
CA LYS A 262 -19.47 17.50 2.86
C LYS A 262 -20.22 18.30 3.95
N LEU A 263 -19.95 19.60 3.99
CA LEU A 263 -20.95 20.58 4.41
C LEU A 263 -22.17 20.38 3.50
N ASP A 264 -23.35 20.27 4.09
CA ASP A 264 -24.64 20.31 3.39
C ASP A 264 -24.74 21.61 2.57
N GLU A 265 -24.24 21.59 1.34
CA GLU A 265 -24.62 22.54 0.29
C GLU A 265 -25.67 21.81 -0.56
N ASN A 266 -26.92 22.24 -0.40
CA ASN A 266 -28.15 21.74 -0.99
C ASN A 266 -28.11 21.63 -2.54
N GLU A 267 -28.70 20.54 -3.05
CA GLU A 267 -29.64 20.45 -4.19
C GLU A 267 -29.36 21.10 -5.56
N ALA A 268 -28.13 21.43 -5.95
CA ALA A 268 -27.90 22.13 -7.23
C ALA A 268 -27.22 21.34 -8.36
N THR A 269 -26.99 20.01 -8.27
CA THR A 269 -26.14 19.32 -9.28
C THR A 269 -26.66 18.00 -9.86
N ASP A 270 -27.94 17.67 -9.69
CA ASP A 270 -28.54 16.47 -10.30
C ASP A 270 -29.06 16.69 -11.74
N GLN A 271 -28.68 17.78 -12.42
CA GLN A 271 -29.16 18.07 -13.79
C GLN A 271 -28.11 18.00 -14.90
N ILE A 272 -26.86 17.62 -14.63
CA ILE A 272 -25.80 17.63 -15.67
C ILE A 272 -25.50 16.22 -16.22
N ASP A 273 -25.80 15.15 -15.49
CA ASP A 273 -25.35 13.79 -15.86
C ASP A 273 -26.33 12.98 -16.73
N GLU A 274 -27.51 13.51 -17.10
CA GLU A 274 -28.47 12.81 -17.97
C GLU A 274 -28.37 13.16 -19.47
N GLN A 275 -27.43 14.02 -19.89
CA GLN A 275 -27.30 14.43 -21.30
C GLN A 275 -26.18 13.76 -22.12
N GLU A 276 -25.41 12.83 -21.55
CA GLU A 276 -24.31 12.15 -22.28
C GLU A 276 -24.59 10.71 -22.75
N GLU A 277 -25.80 10.15 -22.56
CA GLU A 277 -26.13 8.81 -23.11
C GLU A 277 -26.61 8.83 -24.58
N GLY A 278 -26.46 9.95 -25.28
CA GLY A 278 -27.00 10.14 -26.64
C GLY A 278 -26.01 10.11 -27.81
N LYS A 279 -24.74 9.72 -27.62
CA LYS A 279 -23.74 9.67 -28.72
C LYS A 279 -22.85 8.43 -28.67
N GLU A 280 -23.47 7.28 -28.93
CA GLU A 280 -22.77 6.13 -29.49
C GLU A 280 -23.27 5.94 -30.93
N LYS A 281 -22.50 6.41 -31.91
CA LYS A 281 -22.52 5.89 -33.28
C LYS A 281 -21.23 6.22 -34.01
N LEU A 282 -20.55 5.14 -34.39
CA LEU A 282 -19.63 4.99 -35.52
C LEU A 282 -18.34 5.83 -35.51
N SER A 283 -17.23 5.15 -35.18
CA SER A 283 -16.15 4.94 -36.16
C SER A 283 -15.21 3.84 -35.66
N ASN A 284 -15.29 2.68 -36.33
CA ASN A 284 -14.16 1.78 -36.47
C ASN A 284 -13.16 2.39 -37.46
N GLU A 285 -11.96 1.79 -37.46
CA GLU A 285 -10.85 1.89 -38.42
C GLU A 285 -9.71 2.83 -38.04
N ASP A 286 -8.65 2.15 -37.55
CA ASP A 286 -7.32 2.07 -38.15
C ASP A 286 -6.49 3.34 -38.35
N ASP A 287 -5.26 3.19 -37.86
CA ASP A 287 -4.05 3.95 -38.17
C ASP A 287 -4.08 5.46 -37.90
N VAL A 288 -3.08 5.93 -37.13
CA VAL A 288 -2.15 7.00 -37.56
C VAL A 288 -1.31 7.44 -36.36
N ASP A 289 -0.02 7.50 -36.67
CA ASP A 289 1.13 8.07 -35.98
C ASP A 289 0.90 8.98 -34.77
N GLY A 290 1.75 8.73 -33.76
CA GLY A 290 1.99 9.64 -32.65
C GLY A 290 2.61 10.95 -33.14
N GLN A 291 1.77 11.89 -33.53
CA GLN A 291 2.14 13.30 -33.61
C GLN A 291 1.71 13.97 -32.31
N ILE A 292 2.70 14.25 -31.46
CA ILE A 292 2.55 15.11 -30.29
C ILE A 292 2.26 16.52 -30.82
N THR A 293 0.99 16.88 -30.92
CA THR A 293 0.58 18.28 -31.08
C THR A 293 0.68 18.96 -29.73
N ASP A 294 1.68 19.85 -29.61
CA ASP A 294 1.74 20.83 -28.52
C ASP A 294 0.46 21.68 -28.55
N LEU A 295 -0.25 21.72 -27.42
CA LEU A 295 -1.42 22.58 -27.26
C LEU A 295 -1.00 24.04 -27.39
N PRO A 296 -1.70 24.87 -28.17
CA PRO A 296 -1.42 26.30 -28.23
C PRO A 296 -1.73 26.95 -26.87
N GLU A 297 -0.77 27.74 -26.35
CA GLU A 297 -0.95 28.61 -25.20
C GLU A 297 -2.03 29.66 -25.51
N ASN A 298 -3.27 29.37 -25.13
CA ASN A 298 -4.33 30.37 -25.10
C ASN A 298 -4.22 31.16 -23.79
N GLU A 299 -3.84 32.44 -23.89
CA GLU A 299 -3.67 33.43 -22.79
C GLU A 299 -4.94 33.72 -21.95
N ASN A 300 -6.03 32.99 -22.17
CA ASN A 300 -7.31 33.18 -21.49
C ASN A 300 -7.72 32.00 -20.60
N THR A 301 -6.78 31.30 -20.00
CA THR A 301 -7.09 30.45 -18.83
C THR A 301 -7.29 31.34 -17.61
N GLN A 302 -8.42 32.06 -17.58
CA GLN A 302 -8.92 32.62 -16.34
C GLN A 302 -9.17 31.45 -15.39
N ALA A 303 -8.30 31.30 -14.40
CA ALA A 303 -8.46 30.34 -13.33
C ALA A 303 -9.87 30.54 -12.73
N SER A 304 -10.80 29.63 -13.04
CA SER A 304 -12.11 29.53 -12.40
C SER A 304 -12.01 29.00 -10.96
N GLY A 305 -10.84 29.15 -10.33
CA GLY A 305 -10.61 28.96 -8.92
C GLY A 305 -11.33 30.03 -8.14
N ILE A 306 -12.64 29.84 -7.95
CA ILE A 306 -13.43 30.53 -6.94
C ILE A 306 -12.66 30.36 -5.63
N LYS A 307 -12.09 31.46 -5.12
CA LYS A 307 -11.43 31.52 -3.81
C LYS A 307 -12.47 31.24 -2.73
N LYS A 308 -12.79 29.97 -2.46
CA LYS A 308 -13.58 29.59 -1.29
C LYS A 308 -12.71 29.85 -0.06
N HIS A 309 -13.13 30.84 0.73
CA HIS A 309 -12.48 31.22 1.97
C HIS A 309 -12.70 30.12 3.02
N ILE A 310 -11.78 29.16 3.10
CA ILE A 310 -11.82 28.08 4.09
C ILE A 310 -11.48 28.68 5.45
N ARG A 311 -12.52 29.01 6.23
CA ARG A 311 -12.37 29.46 7.61
C ARG A 311 -12.19 28.22 8.49
N LEU A 312 -10.94 27.84 8.73
CA LEU A 312 -10.62 26.77 9.68
C LEU A 312 -11.15 27.17 11.07
N ARG A 313 -12.26 26.55 11.50
CA ARG A 313 -12.75 26.69 12.88
C ARG A 313 -11.69 26.09 13.79
N ARG A 314 -10.90 26.93 14.45
CA ARG A 314 -10.11 26.55 15.62
C ARG A 314 -11.10 25.99 16.65
N ARG A 315 -11.09 24.67 16.86
CA ARG A 315 -11.72 24.07 18.03
C ARG A 315 -11.03 24.66 19.25
N GLY A 316 -11.81 25.37 20.08
CA GLY A 316 -11.36 25.86 21.38
C GLY A 316 -10.85 24.68 22.20
N LEU A 317 -9.57 24.74 22.53
CA LEU A 317 -8.99 23.94 23.61
C LEU A 317 -9.61 24.52 24.88
N ASN A 318 -10.56 23.81 25.48
CA ASN A 318 -11.11 24.21 26.77
C ASN A 318 -10.00 24.12 27.80
N ASP A 319 -9.50 25.27 28.26
CA ASP A 319 -8.74 25.38 29.50
C ASP A 319 -9.66 24.95 30.66
N ARG A 320 -9.35 23.81 31.27
CA ARG A 320 -9.82 23.47 32.61
C ARG A 320 -8.71 23.84 33.58
N THR A 321 -8.87 25.00 34.21
CA THR A 321 -8.31 25.30 35.54
C THR A 321 -9.05 24.53 36.61
#